data_AF-A0A4Y2VBL4-F1
#
_entry.id   AF-A0A4Y2VBL4-F1
#
_cell.length_a   1.000
_cell.length_b   1.000
_cell.length_c   1.000
_cell.angle_alpha   90.00
_cell.angle_beta   90.00
_cell.angle_gamma   90.00
#
_symmetry.space_group_name_H-M   'P 1'
#
loop_
_entity.id
_entity.type
_entity.pdbx_description
1 polymer ?
#
loop_
_entity_poly.entity_id
_entity_poly.type
_entity_poly.pdbx_seq_one_letter_code
_entity_poly.pdbx_strand_id
1 'polypeptide(L)'
;MDQQVISIFKKLYTKHLFRRCFEAWLSVTARTLTSAWKKLWPESVAERTFEGFKPKVPVEEEIVSLGKSMGLVIDERDVNELLEEHSQELTTEEIQELQSQQHSEVLQEIGFEEEPEVEDTISTNEIKEIMGMWERVSQFVEKKHPEKVATGRLSELFNDTCLTHFRSILQGRKK
;
A
#
# COMPACT_ATOMS: atom_id res chain seq x y z
N MET A 1 -17.38 27.27 -3.22
CA MET A 1 -16.38 26.21 -3.50
C MET A 1 -17.07 24.90 -3.17
N ASP A 2 -17.12 23.99 -4.13
CA ASP A 2 -17.94 22.77 -4.06
C ASP A 2 -17.45 21.82 -2.94
N GLN A 3 -18.37 21.31 -2.13
CA GLN A 3 -18.05 20.45 -0.99
C GLN A 3 -17.49 19.09 -1.42
N GLN A 4 -17.89 18.57 -2.59
CA GLN A 4 -17.34 17.34 -3.13
C GLN A 4 -15.89 17.55 -3.57
N VAL A 5 -15.57 18.68 -4.20
CA VAL A 5 -14.19 19.02 -4.62
C VAL A 5 -13.24 19.12 -3.41
N ILE A 6 -13.70 19.71 -2.30
CA ILE A 6 -12.91 19.79 -1.06
C ILE A 6 -12.73 18.42 -0.42
N SER A 7 -13.76 17.56 -0.46
CA SER A 7 -13.71 16.19 0.05
C SER A 7 -12.71 15.34 -0.72
N ILE A 8 -12.78 15.38 -2.07
CA ILE A 8 -11.86 14.66 -2.96
C ILE A 8 -10.42 15.11 -2.71
N PHE A 9 -10.19 16.42 -2.61
CA PHE A 9 -8.85 16.95 -2.35
C PHE A 9 -8.28 16.48 -1.01
N LYS A 10 -9.08 16.54 0.07
CA LYS A 10 -8.65 16.05 1.40
C LYS A 10 -8.36 14.55 1.38
N LYS A 11 -9.17 13.74 0.71
CA LYS A 11 -8.95 12.29 0.58
C LYS A 11 -7.67 11.98 -0.19
N LEU A 12 -7.45 12.62 -1.35
CA LEU A 12 -6.24 12.45 -2.15
C LEU A 12 -4.98 12.88 -1.39
N TYR A 13 -5.07 13.99 -0.66
CA TYR A 13 -3.97 14.48 0.18
C TYR A 13 -3.62 13.50 1.30
N THR A 14 -4.63 13.00 2.02
CA THR A 14 -4.44 12.00 3.09
C THR A 14 -3.84 10.71 2.54
N LYS A 15 -4.35 10.20 1.41
CA LYS A 15 -3.80 9.02 0.72
C LYS A 15 -2.34 9.22 0.31
N HIS A 16 -2.01 10.38 -0.26
CA HIS A 16 -0.63 10.71 -0.63
C HIS A 16 0.28 10.81 0.60
N LEU A 17 -0.22 11.36 1.72
CA LEU A 17 0.53 11.46 2.97
C LEU A 17 0.84 10.07 3.53
N PHE A 18 -0.16 9.19 3.63
CA PHE A 18 0.02 7.82 4.12
C PHE A 18 0.96 7.02 3.22
N ARG A 19 0.82 7.14 1.90
CA ARG A 19 1.72 6.49 0.94
C ARG A 19 3.17 6.96 1.12
N ARG A 20 3.41 8.27 1.27
CA ARG A 20 4.76 8.79 1.54
C ARG A 20 5.32 8.32 2.87
N CYS A 21 4.49 8.23 3.91
CA CYS A 21 4.91 7.68 5.20
C CYS A 21 5.29 6.20 5.08
N PHE A 22 4.51 5.40 4.35
CA PHE A 22 4.80 3.99 4.09
C PHE A 22 6.05 3.80 3.24
N GLU A 23 6.23 4.58 2.17
CA GLU A 23 7.44 4.56 1.34
C GLU A 23 8.68 5.00 2.13
N ALA A 24 8.54 6.01 3.00
CA ALA A 24 9.59 6.42 3.91
C ALA A 24 9.91 5.31 4.93
N TRP A 25 8.90 4.62 5.45
CA TRP A 25 9.06 3.48 6.35
C TRP A 25 9.82 2.33 5.68
N LEU A 26 9.50 1.99 4.43
CA LEU A 26 10.22 1.00 3.63
C LEU A 26 11.68 1.42 3.33
N SER A 27 11.96 2.72 3.29
CA SER A 27 13.32 3.23 3.12
C SER A 27 14.18 3.17 4.39
N VAL A 28 13.56 2.95 5.55
CA VAL A 28 14.29 2.73 6.81
C VAL A 28 14.80 1.30 6.82
N THR A 29 16.13 1.15 6.87
CA THR A 29 16.71 -0.19 7.00
C THR A 29 16.25 -0.85 8.30
N ALA A 30 16.03 -2.17 8.27
CA ALA A 30 15.71 -2.94 9.46
C ALA A 30 16.69 -2.64 10.61
N ARG A 31 17.98 -2.44 10.30
CA ARG A 31 18.99 -2.04 11.28
C ARG A 31 18.69 -0.72 11.98
N THR A 32 18.27 0.32 11.24
CA THR A 32 17.90 1.62 11.81
C THR A 32 16.65 1.50 12.68
N LEU A 33 15.66 0.74 12.21
CA LEU A 33 14.42 0.47 12.95
C LEU A 33 14.73 -0.28 14.26
N THR A 34 15.49 -1.37 14.18
CA THR A 34 15.97 -2.16 15.32
C THR A 34 16.75 -1.30 16.32
N SER A 35 17.57 -0.36 15.84
CA SER A 35 18.33 0.54 16.73
C SER A 35 17.42 1.55 17.44
N ALA A 36 16.41 2.07 16.74
CA ALA A 36 15.40 2.97 17.33
C ALA A 36 14.53 2.23 18.36
N TRP A 37 14.05 1.03 18.02
CA TRP A 37 13.25 0.20 18.91
C TRP A 37 14.07 -0.33 20.09
N LYS A 38 15.36 -0.65 19.93
CA LYS A 38 16.26 -0.98 21.07
C LYS A 38 16.34 0.14 22.10
N LYS A 39 16.13 1.40 21.68
CA LYS A 39 16.15 2.57 22.56
C LYS A 39 14.78 2.87 23.18
N LEU A 40 13.70 2.64 22.45
CA LEU A 40 12.33 2.90 22.89
C LEU A 40 11.73 1.76 23.71
N TRP A 41 12.05 0.52 23.34
CA TRP A 41 11.60 -0.71 24.00
C TRP A 41 12.69 -1.79 23.92
N PRO A 42 13.73 -1.70 24.76
CA PRO A 42 14.87 -2.61 24.74
C PRO A 42 14.50 -4.09 24.86
N GLU A 43 13.47 -4.42 25.65
CA GLU A 43 13.04 -5.78 25.95
C GLU A 43 12.47 -6.51 24.73
N SER A 44 11.85 -5.78 23.81
CA SER A 44 11.23 -6.33 22.58
C SER A 44 12.24 -6.56 21.45
N VAL A 45 13.44 -5.97 21.55
CA VAL A 45 14.47 -5.99 20.49
C VAL A 45 15.81 -6.56 20.96
N ALA A 46 15.88 -7.01 22.21
CA ALA A 46 16.99 -7.82 22.66
C ALA A 46 17.10 -9.05 21.74
N GLU A 47 18.31 -9.38 21.28
CA GLU A 47 18.65 -10.71 20.78
C GLU A 47 18.52 -11.66 21.97
N ARG A 48 17.28 -11.97 22.36
CA ARG A 48 17.06 -13.16 23.15
C ARG A 48 17.50 -14.28 22.21
N THR A 49 18.42 -15.12 22.68
CA THR A 49 18.32 -16.54 22.36
C THR A 49 16.89 -16.91 22.71
N PHE A 50 16.01 -16.84 21.72
CA PHE A 50 14.59 -17.10 21.88
C PHE A 50 14.47 -18.61 22.03
N GLU A 51 14.95 -19.15 23.16
CA GLU A 51 14.25 -20.25 23.79
C GLU A 51 12.86 -19.68 24.01
N GLY A 52 11.89 -20.17 23.23
CA GLY A 52 10.59 -19.56 23.07
C GLY A 52 9.99 -19.05 24.38
N PHE A 53 9.05 -18.10 24.29
CA PHE A 53 8.19 -17.81 25.44
C PHE A 53 7.73 -19.15 26.01
N LYS A 54 8.28 -19.54 27.16
CA LYS A 54 7.67 -20.52 28.03
C LYS A 54 6.81 -19.66 28.92
N PRO A 55 5.53 -19.49 28.58
CA PRO A 55 4.64 -18.74 29.42
C PRO A 55 4.64 -19.46 30.77
N LYS A 56 4.90 -18.73 31.86
CA LYS A 56 4.79 -19.31 33.20
C LYS A 56 3.33 -19.71 33.51
N VAL A 57 2.40 -19.13 32.76
CA VAL A 57 0.95 -19.29 32.79
C VAL A 57 0.48 -19.31 31.33
N PRO A 58 -0.44 -20.20 30.92
CA PRO A 58 -0.99 -20.22 29.56
C PRO A 58 -1.46 -18.81 29.15
N VAL A 59 -1.09 -18.34 27.95
CA VAL A 59 -1.37 -16.97 27.47
C VAL A 59 -2.88 -16.71 27.40
N GLU A 60 -3.64 -17.77 27.18
CA GLU A 60 -5.10 -17.81 27.15
C GLU A 60 -5.68 -17.36 28.51
N GLU A 61 -5.08 -17.79 29.63
CA GLU A 61 -5.52 -17.42 30.97
C GLU A 61 -5.28 -15.92 31.27
N GLU A 62 -4.16 -15.36 30.80
CA GLU A 62 -3.86 -13.93 30.95
C GLU A 62 -4.83 -13.06 30.13
N ILE A 63 -5.13 -13.46 28.89
CA ILE A 63 -6.08 -12.77 28.01
C ILE A 63 -7.49 -12.82 28.62
N VAL A 64 -7.91 -13.98 29.12
CA VAL A 64 -9.21 -14.14 29.79
C VAL A 64 -9.30 -13.29 31.05
N SER A 65 -8.25 -13.25 31.86
CA SER A 65 -8.17 -12.41 33.06
C SER A 65 -8.28 -10.93 32.71
N LEU A 66 -7.57 -10.49 31.67
CA LEU A 66 -7.61 -9.12 31.17
C LEU A 66 -9.01 -8.76 30.64
N GLY A 67 -9.61 -9.62 29.82
CA GLY A 67 -10.96 -9.41 29.29
C GLY A 67 -12.00 -9.30 30.40
N LYS A 68 -11.94 -10.18 31.40
CA LYS A 68 -12.80 -10.11 32.60
C LYS A 68 -12.60 -8.82 33.39
N SER A 69 -11.36 -8.34 33.53
CA SER A 69 -11.06 -7.06 34.18
C SER A 69 -11.65 -5.86 33.43
N MET A 70 -11.82 -5.98 32.12
CA MET A 70 -12.48 -5.00 31.25
C MET A 70 -14.00 -5.17 31.16
N GLY A 71 -14.58 -6.13 31.91
CA GLY A 71 -16.03 -6.40 31.90
C GLY A 71 -16.51 -7.24 30.71
N LEU A 72 -15.60 -7.86 29.96
CA LEU A 72 -15.93 -8.79 28.89
C LEU A 72 -16.28 -10.17 29.47
N VAL A 73 -17.32 -10.79 28.93
CA VAL A 73 -17.68 -12.18 29.23
C VAL A 73 -16.95 -13.07 28.22
N ILE A 74 -15.73 -13.46 28.58
CA ILE A 74 -14.84 -14.28 27.74
C ILE A 74 -14.26 -15.44 28.56
N ASP A 75 -14.16 -16.62 27.95
CA ASP A 75 -13.51 -17.80 28.48
C ASP A 75 -12.39 -18.32 27.56
N GLU A 76 -11.63 -19.32 28.03
CA GLU A 76 -10.46 -19.83 27.29
C GLU A 76 -10.84 -20.47 25.96
N ARG A 77 -12.08 -20.95 25.79
CA ARG A 77 -12.54 -21.53 24.53
C ARG A 77 -12.76 -20.43 23.50
N ASP A 78 -13.29 -19.27 23.91
CA ASP A 78 -13.46 -18.12 23.03
C ASP A 78 -12.10 -17.62 22.50
N VAL A 79 -11.07 -17.63 23.35
CA VAL A 79 -9.70 -17.26 22.95
C VAL A 79 -9.09 -18.30 22.00
N ASN A 80 -9.27 -19.59 22.30
CA ASN A 80 -8.78 -20.66 21.43
C ASN A 80 -9.50 -20.68 20.08
N GLU A 81 -10.81 -20.47 20.04
CA GLU A 81 -11.57 -20.37 18.78
C GLU A 81 -11.05 -19.23 17.91
N LEU A 82 -10.82 -18.05 18.49
CA LEU A 82 -10.25 -16.90 17.79
C LEU A 82 -8.83 -17.16 17.26
N LEU A 83 -7.99 -17.83 18.06
CA LEU A 83 -6.63 -18.18 17.66
C LEU A 83 -6.63 -19.17 16.50
N GLU A 84 -7.50 -20.18 16.53
CA GLU A 84 -7.64 -21.16 15.46
C GLU A 84 -8.21 -20.52 14.19
N GLU A 85 -9.22 -19.64 14.30
CA GLU A 85 -9.84 -18.92 13.17
C GLU A 85 -8.85 -17.99 12.45
N HIS A 86 -7.87 -17.43 13.17
CA HIS A 86 -6.85 -16.52 12.62
C HIS A 86 -5.44 -17.10 12.49
N SER A 87 -5.26 -18.40 12.72
CA SER A 87 -3.96 -19.08 12.62
C SER A 87 -3.48 -19.29 11.17
N GLN A 88 -4.39 -19.14 10.20
CA GLN A 88 -4.04 -19.28 8.80
C GLN A 88 -3.35 -18.00 8.32
N GLU A 89 -2.05 -18.12 8.01
CA GLU A 89 -1.37 -17.12 7.21
C GLU A 89 -2.16 -16.93 5.91
N LEU A 90 -2.50 -15.68 5.59
CA LEU A 90 -3.15 -15.33 4.33
C LEU A 90 -2.36 -15.96 3.19
N THR A 91 -3.05 -16.76 2.39
CA THR A 91 -2.47 -17.38 1.20
C THR A 91 -2.09 -16.30 0.18
N THR A 92 -1.17 -16.65 -0.72
CA THR A 92 -0.73 -15.71 -1.77
C THR A 92 -1.91 -15.26 -2.63
N GLU A 93 -2.90 -16.14 -2.83
CA GLU A 93 -4.16 -15.86 -3.51
C GLU A 93 -5.03 -14.85 -2.74
N GLU A 94 -5.21 -15.02 -1.42
CA GLU A 94 -5.99 -14.08 -0.59
C GLU A 94 -5.31 -12.69 -0.50
N ILE A 95 -3.98 -12.64 -0.46
CA ILE A 95 -3.23 -11.38 -0.52
C ILE A 95 -3.45 -10.68 -1.87
N GLN A 96 -3.43 -11.44 -2.97
CA GLN A 96 -3.68 -10.90 -4.30
C GLN A 96 -5.13 -10.42 -4.46
N GLU A 97 -6.08 -11.12 -3.86
CA GLU A 97 -7.49 -10.75 -3.85
C GLU A 97 -7.74 -9.47 -3.03
N LEU A 98 -7.11 -9.32 -1.86
CA LEU A 98 -7.13 -8.10 -1.06
C LEU A 98 -6.51 -6.90 -1.79
N GLN A 99 -5.41 -7.11 -2.53
CA GLN A 99 -4.84 -6.07 -3.39
C GLN A 99 -5.79 -5.68 -4.53
N SER A 100 -6.47 -6.65 -5.14
CA SER A 100 -7.46 -6.41 -6.19
C SER A 100 -8.68 -5.63 -5.66
N GLN A 101 -9.20 -6.02 -4.49
CA GLN A 101 -10.27 -5.31 -3.80
C GLN A 101 -9.88 -3.87 -3.45
N GLN A 102 -8.66 -3.65 -2.93
CA GLN A 102 -8.15 -2.30 -2.68
C GLN A 102 -8.10 -1.46 -3.97
N HIS A 103 -7.71 -2.05 -5.10
CA HIS A 103 -7.73 -1.35 -6.39
C HIS A 103 -9.16 -1.02 -6.86
N SER A 104 -10.12 -1.92 -6.64
CA SER A 104 -11.54 -1.73 -6.98
C SER A 104 -12.23 -0.69 -6.09
N GLU A 105 -12.03 -0.73 -4.77
CA GLU A 105 -12.54 0.28 -3.83
C GLU A 105 -11.95 1.66 -4.14
N VAL A 106 -10.68 1.71 -4.52
CA VAL A 106 -10.03 2.93 -4.99
C VAL A 106 -10.73 3.47 -6.25
N LEU A 107 -11.09 2.64 -7.23
CA LEU A 107 -11.80 3.09 -8.43
C LEU A 107 -13.20 3.65 -8.10
N GLN A 108 -13.98 2.94 -7.28
CA GLN A 108 -15.31 3.39 -6.86
C GLN A 108 -15.27 4.69 -6.04
N GLU A 109 -14.32 4.85 -5.11
CA GLU A 109 -14.29 6.02 -4.20
C GLU A 109 -13.77 7.31 -4.85
N ILE A 110 -12.98 7.24 -5.93
CA ILE A 110 -12.57 8.43 -6.70
C ILE A 110 -13.71 8.90 -7.63
N GLY A 111 -14.84 8.18 -7.68
CA GLY A 111 -15.94 8.46 -8.59
C GLY A 111 -15.59 8.15 -10.05
N PHE A 112 -14.62 7.26 -10.28
CA PHE A 112 -14.42 6.65 -11.58
C PHE A 112 -15.38 5.47 -11.65
N GLU A 113 -16.54 5.69 -12.26
CA GLU A 113 -17.28 4.56 -12.82
C GLU A 113 -16.34 3.95 -13.87
N GLU A 114 -16.03 2.65 -13.75
CA GLU A 114 -15.62 1.90 -14.93
C GLU A 114 -16.81 2.01 -15.88
N GLU A 115 -16.74 2.99 -16.79
CA GLU A 115 -17.62 3.03 -17.94
C GLU A 115 -17.57 1.62 -18.55
N PRO A 116 -18.73 1.03 -18.91
CA PRO A 116 -18.76 -0.29 -19.52
C PRO A 116 -17.70 -0.31 -20.60
N GLU A 117 -16.95 -1.42 -20.76
CA GLU A 117 -15.96 -1.60 -21.83
C GLU A 117 -16.62 -1.33 -23.19
N VAL A 118 -16.76 -0.05 -23.53
CA VAL A 118 -16.94 0.41 -24.88
C VAL A 118 -15.57 0.17 -25.45
N GLU A 119 -15.54 -0.61 -26.51
CA GLU A 119 -14.37 -0.81 -27.34
C GLU A 119 -14.00 0.51 -28.06
N ASP A 120 -13.88 1.60 -27.31
CA ASP A 120 -13.21 2.84 -27.71
C ASP A 120 -11.73 2.50 -27.77
N THR A 121 -11.37 1.83 -28.85
CA THR A 121 -10.00 1.52 -29.21
C THR A 121 -9.23 2.82 -29.36
N ILE A 122 -8.62 3.28 -28.26
CA ILE A 122 -7.79 4.49 -28.20
C ILE A 122 -6.94 4.61 -29.46
N SER A 123 -7.10 5.67 -30.24
CA SER A 123 -6.49 5.73 -31.57
C SER A 123 -4.96 5.81 -31.48
N THR A 124 -4.28 5.36 -32.53
CA THR A 124 -2.81 5.44 -32.60
C THR A 124 -2.30 6.87 -32.49
N ASN A 125 -3.10 7.85 -32.91
CA ASN A 125 -2.75 9.27 -32.82
C ASN A 125 -2.84 9.79 -31.39
N GLU A 126 -3.89 9.43 -30.65
CA GLU A 126 -4.04 9.78 -29.23
C GLU A 126 -2.92 9.19 -28.38
N ILE A 127 -2.53 7.93 -28.64
CA ILE A 127 -1.38 7.32 -27.95
C ILE A 127 -0.08 8.09 -28.24
N LYS A 128 0.15 8.48 -29.50
CA LYS A 128 1.35 9.26 -29.85
C LYS A 128 1.33 10.64 -29.21
N GLU A 129 0.16 11.26 -29.12
CA GLU A 129 -0.01 12.57 -28.50
C GLU A 129 0.32 12.53 -27.02
N ILE A 130 -0.23 11.58 -26.27
CA ILE A 130 0.04 11.46 -24.82
C ILE A 130 1.51 11.14 -24.55
N MET A 131 2.13 10.28 -25.37
CA MET A 131 3.58 10.01 -25.29
C MET A 131 4.41 11.28 -25.53
N GLY A 132 4.03 12.08 -26.52
CA GLY A 132 4.70 13.35 -26.81
C GLY A 132 4.50 14.40 -25.72
N MET A 133 3.33 14.47 -25.10
CA MET A 133 3.08 15.34 -23.95
C MET A 133 3.94 14.95 -22.76
N TRP A 134 4.02 13.65 -22.45
CA TRP A 134 4.87 13.16 -21.37
C TRP A 134 6.35 13.49 -21.61
N GLU A 135 6.85 13.28 -22.83
CA GLU A 135 8.23 13.60 -23.19
C GLU A 135 8.56 15.07 -22.90
N ARG A 136 7.66 16.00 -23.25
CA ARG A 136 7.83 17.43 -22.95
C ARG A 136 7.86 17.71 -21.44
N VAL A 137 6.96 17.09 -20.68
CA VAL A 137 6.91 17.24 -19.21
C VAL A 137 8.19 16.68 -18.58
N SER A 138 8.63 15.50 -19.00
CA SER A 138 9.85 14.85 -18.53
C SER A 138 11.08 15.75 -18.75
N GLN A 139 11.26 16.26 -19.98
CA GLN A 139 12.36 17.17 -20.31
C GLN A 139 12.31 18.47 -19.51
N PHE A 140 11.11 19.03 -19.29
CA PHE A 140 10.95 20.24 -18.49
C PHE A 140 11.36 19.99 -17.03
N VAL A 141 10.88 18.92 -16.43
CA VAL A 141 11.18 18.54 -15.04
C VAL A 141 12.66 18.22 -14.88
N GLU A 142 13.22 17.42 -15.78
CA GLU A 142 14.65 17.08 -15.79
C GLU A 142 15.54 18.33 -15.88
N LYS A 143 15.12 19.36 -16.62
CA LYS A 143 15.88 20.61 -16.74
C LYS A 143 15.67 21.54 -15.55
N LYS A 144 14.44 21.71 -15.08
CA LYS A 144 14.04 22.83 -14.20
C LYS A 144 13.82 22.45 -12.74
N HIS A 145 13.54 21.19 -12.42
CA HIS A 145 13.21 20.82 -11.06
C HIS A 145 14.48 20.77 -10.18
N PRO A 146 14.48 21.38 -8.97
CA PRO A 146 15.67 21.46 -8.11
C PRO A 146 16.03 20.12 -7.47
N GLU A 147 15.04 19.29 -7.14
CA GLU A 147 15.24 17.95 -6.63
C GLU A 147 15.24 16.99 -7.83
N LYS A 148 16.38 16.37 -8.16
CA LYS A 148 16.51 15.52 -9.36
C LYS A 148 16.18 14.05 -9.11
N VAL A 149 16.45 13.56 -7.90
CA VAL A 149 16.42 12.13 -7.59
C VAL A 149 14.98 11.64 -7.45
N ALA A 150 14.15 12.32 -6.67
CA ALA A 150 12.73 12.01 -6.56
C ALA A 150 11.99 12.24 -7.88
N THR A 151 12.33 13.28 -8.65
CA THR A 151 11.71 13.45 -9.99
C THR A 151 12.13 12.38 -10.98
N GLY A 152 13.38 11.91 -10.91
CA GLY A 152 13.86 10.79 -11.72
C GLY A 152 13.06 9.52 -11.41
N ARG A 153 12.90 9.19 -10.12
CA ARG A 153 12.09 8.04 -9.68
C ARG A 153 10.63 8.13 -10.11
N LEU A 154 10.02 9.31 -10.01
CA LEU A 154 8.64 9.52 -10.50
C LEU A 154 8.54 9.33 -12.01
N SER A 155 9.55 9.80 -12.76
CA SER A 155 9.58 9.64 -14.21
C SER A 155 9.72 8.18 -14.63
N GLU A 156 10.60 7.44 -13.95
CA GLU A 156 10.78 5.99 -14.15
C GLU A 156 9.49 5.22 -13.84
N LEU A 157 8.86 5.48 -12.69
CA LEU A 157 7.61 4.84 -12.30
C LEU A 157 6.47 5.06 -13.32
N PHE A 158 6.33 6.29 -13.82
CA PHE A 158 5.33 6.62 -14.83
C PHE A 158 5.62 5.94 -16.17
N ASN A 159 6.90 5.88 -16.56
CA ASN A 159 7.33 5.16 -17.76
C ASN A 159 6.98 3.67 -17.68
N ASP A 160 7.26 3.03 -16.54
CA ASP A 160 7.09 1.60 -16.35
C ASP A 160 5.61 1.21 -16.21
N THR A 161 4.83 2.03 -15.50
CA THR A 161 3.43 1.71 -15.18
C THR A 161 2.49 2.13 -16.30
N CYS A 162 2.58 3.38 -16.77
CA CYS A 162 1.60 3.95 -17.69
C CYS A 162 2.04 3.82 -19.16
N LEU A 163 3.29 4.19 -19.47
CA LEU A 163 3.72 4.23 -20.87
C LEU A 163 4.04 2.87 -21.47
N THR A 164 4.43 1.87 -20.66
CA THR A 164 4.65 0.50 -21.12
C THR A 164 3.40 -0.07 -21.78
N HIS A 165 2.22 0.13 -21.19
CA HIS A 165 0.95 -0.31 -21.75
C HIS A 165 0.69 0.29 -23.14
N PHE A 166 0.84 1.61 -23.27
CA PHE A 166 0.68 2.31 -24.55
C PHE A 166 1.71 1.90 -25.62
N ARG A 167 2.98 1.68 -25.21
CA ARG A 167 4.01 1.16 -26.12
C ARG A 167 3.65 -0.23 -26.64
N SER A 168 3.11 -1.10 -25.78
CA SER A 168 2.66 -2.44 -26.17
C SER A 168 1.55 -2.37 -27.22
N ILE A 169 0.53 -1.52 -27.02
CA ILE A 169 -0.55 -1.30 -27.99
C ILE A 169 0.01 -0.85 -29.36
N LEU A 170 0.94 0.10 -29.36
CA LEU A 170 1.58 0.57 -30.60
C LEU A 170 2.39 -0.52 -31.31
N GLN A 171 3.03 -1.42 -30.56
CA GLN A 171 3.76 -2.56 -31.14
C GLN A 171 2.81 -3.60 -31.71
N GLY A 172 1.69 -3.88 -31.04
CA GLY A 172 0.66 -4.80 -31.50
C GLY A 172 0.02 -4.36 -32.82
N ARG A 173 -0.19 -3.05 -33.01
CA ARG A 173 -0.77 -2.47 -34.23
C ARG A 173 0.18 -2.38 -35.44
N LYS A 174 1.47 -2.63 -35.24
CA LYS A 174 2.49 -2.62 -36.31
C LYS A 174 2.70 -3.98 -36.98
N LYS A 175 2.11 -5.05 -36.42
CA LYS A 175 2.09 -6.40 -37.01
C LYS A 175 0.95 -6.51 -38.00
#